data_AF-A0A816P8N0-F1
#
_entry.id   AF-A0A816P8N0-F1
#
_cell.length_a   1.000
_cell.length_b   1.000
_cell.length_c   1.000
_cell.angle_alpha   90.00
_cell.angle_beta   90.00
_cell.angle_gamma   90.00
#
_symmetry.space_group_name_H-M   'P 1'
#
loop_
_entity.id
_entity.type
_entity.pdbx_description
1 polymer ?
#
loop_
_entity_poly.entity_id
_entity_poly.type
_entity_poly.pdbx_seq_one_letter_code
_entity_poly.pdbx_strand_id
1 'polypeptide(L)' 'NVIDPDEVIFVHDKAPCMRANKTQHLLQDNDVNFWGNDIWPGNSPDLNVAECIGSIIKDEVETKML' A
#
# COMPACT_ATOMS: atom_id res chain seq x y z
N ASN A 1 4.05 -22.56 -2.81
CA ASN A 1 3.90 -21.09 -2.96
C ASN A 1 3.18 -20.51 -1.74
N VAL A 2 3.75 -20.73 -0.56
CA VAL A 2 3.33 -20.02 0.65
C VAL A 2 4.36 -18.90 0.76
N ILE A 3 3.90 -17.66 0.75
CA ILE A 3 4.77 -16.52 0.97
C ILE A 3 5.18 -16.57 2.45
N ASP A 4 6.48 -16.59 2.72
CA ASP A 4 6.98 -16.48 4.09
C ASP A 4 6.68 -15.05 4.58
N PRO A 5 5.90 -14.88 5.67
CA PRO A 5 5.58 -13.54 6.20
C PRO A 5 6.83 -12.70 6.50
N ASP A 6 7.95 -13.34 6.85
CA ASP A 6 9.21 -12.65 7.15
C ASP A 6 9.86 -12.05 5.87
N GLU A 7 9.48 -12.55 4.70
CA GLU A 7 9.93 -12.07 3.38
C GLU A 7 8.97 -11.03 2.75
N VAL A 8 7.89 -10.66 3.45
CA VAL A 8 6.90 -9.70 2.94
C VAL A 8 7.23 -8.29 3.41
N ILE A 9 7.01 -7.32 2.53
CA ILE A 9 7.02 -5.91 2.87
C ILE A 9 5.64 -5.32 2.59
N PHE A 10 5.02 -4.74 3.61
CA PHE A 10 3.83 -3.93 3.47
C PHE A 10 4.18 -2.56 2.88
N VAL A 11 3.64 -2.28 1.69
CA VAL A 11 3.87 -1.03 0.96
C VAL A 11 2.61 -0.18 1.01
N HIS A 12 2.76 1.09 1.41
CA HIS A 12 1.68 2.05 1.48
C HIS A 12 2.16 3.46 1.10
N ASP A 13 1.22 4.36 0.80
CA ASP A 13 1.53 5.74 0.43
C ASP A 13 1.80 6.64 1.65
N LYS A 14 2.01 7.94 1.41
CA LYS A 14 2.23 8.93 2.48
C LYS A 14 0.97 9.65 2.94
N ALA A 15 -0.20 9.02 2.85
CA ALA A 15 -1.44 9.60 3.37
C ALA A 15 -1.27 10.02 4.85
N PRO A 16 -1.92 11.11 5.31
CA PRO A 16 -1.75 11.62 6.67
C PRO A 16 -1.98 10.59 7.78
N CYS A 17 -2.92 9.66 7.59
CA CYS A 17 -3.19 8.57 8.52
C CYS A 17 -2.08 7.52 8.56
N MET A 18 -1.43 7.24 7.42
CA MET A 18 -0.35 6.25 7.34
C MET A 18 0.96 6.79 7.91
N ARG A 19 1.24 8.09 7.73
CA ARG A 19 2.46 8.72 8.25
C ARG A 19 2.43 9.03 9.76
N ALA A 20 1.26 8.99 10.39
CA ALA A 20 1.11 9.34 11.79
C ALA A 20 1.96 8.41 12.67
N ASN A 21 2.68 8.97 13.66
CA ASN A 21 3.55 8.18 14.55
C ASN A 21 2.82 7.01 15.20
N LYS A 22 1.54 7.19 15.57
CA LYS A 22 0.73 6.13 16.17
C LYS A 22 0.50 4.95 15.21
N THR A 23 0.33 5.22 13.91
CA THR A 23 0.18 4.17 12.89
C THR A 23 1.51 3.47 12.63
N GLN A 24 2.62 4.22 12.57
CA GLN A 24 3.97 3.66 12.41
C GLN A 24 4.32 2.73 13.59
N HIS A 25 4.08 3.17 14.83
CA HIS A 25 4.26 2.33 16.02
C HIS A 25 3.33 1.12 16.00
N LEU A 26 2.06 1.27 15.61
CA LEU A 26 1.15 0.13 15.50
C LEU A 26 1.70 -0.96 14.57
N LEU A 27 2.28 -0.59 13.42
CA LEU A 27 2.88 -1.54 12.48
C LEU A 27 4.12 -2.21 13.08
N GLN A 28 4.98 -1.43 13.75
CA GLN A 28 6.17 -1.95 14.43
C GLN A 28 5.83 -2.89 15.59
N ASP A 29 4.87 -2.52 16.43
CA ASP A 29 4.40 -3.29 17.60
C ASP A 29 3.75 -4.64 17.20
N ASN A 30 3.40 -4.81 15.92
CA ASN A 30 2.85 -6.03 15.36
C ASN A 30 3.84 -6.74 14.42
N ASP A 31 5.14 -6.42 14.51
CA ASP A 31 6.22 -7.03 13.71
C ASP A 31 5.96 -6.99 12.19
N VAL A 32 5.27 -5.95 11.72
CA VAL A 32 5.05 -5.77 10.28
C VAL A 32 6.32 -5.15 9.68
N ASN A 33 6.90 -5.80 8.68
CA ASN A 33 7.90 -5.19 7.82
C ASN A 33 7.20 -4.26 6.82
N PHE A 34 7.50 -2.96 6.82
CA PHE A 34 6.83 -1.99 5.95
C PHE A 34 7.75 -0.87 5.47
N TRP A 35 7.32 -0.17 4.42
CA TRP A 35 7.99 1.05 3.97
C TRP A 35 7.56 2.24 4.82
N GLY A 36 8.46 2.68 5.70
CA GLY A 36 8.25 3.81 6.58
C GLY A 36 8.21 5.18 5.89
N ASN A 37 8.06 6.20 6.72
CA ASN A 37 7.99 7.61 6.29
C ASN A 37 9.20 8.10 5.49
N ASP A 38 10.31 7.39 5.52
CA ASP A 38 11.57 7.69 4.85
C ASP A 38 11.70 7.09 3.45
N ILE A 39 10.90 6.06 3.11
CA ILE A 39 11.08 5.29 1.87
C ILE A 39 10.14 5.77 0.74
N TRP A 40 8.83 5.83 0.98
CA TRP A 40 7.87 6.11 -0.10
C TRP A 40 7.99 7.54 -0.65
N PRO A 41 8.19 7.78 -1.96
CA PRO A 41 8.26 9.12 -2.51
C PRO A 41 6.88 9.81 -2.56
N GLY A 42 6.86 11.12 -2.32
CA GLY A 42 5.63 11.91 -2.43
C GLY A 42 5.20 12.07 -3.89
N ASN A 43 3.89 12.07 -4.14
CA ASN A 43 3.29 12.23 -5.48
C ASN A 43 3.71 11.16 -6.51
N SER A 44 3.90 9.91 -6.07
CA SER A 44 4.31 8.80 -6.95
C SER A 44 3.26 7.69 -7.03
N PRO A 45 2.05 7.96 -7.55
CA PRO A 45 1.03 6.93 -7.74
C PRO A 45 1.45 5.87 -8.77
N ASP A 46 2.32 6.25 -9.73
CA ASP A 46 2.90 5.38 -10.75
C ASP A 46 3.76 4.24 -10.18
N LEU A 47 4.28 4.40 -8.96
CA LEU A 47 5.04 3.36 -8.26
C LEU A 47 4.14 2.44 -7.42
N ASN A 48 2.85 2.75 -7.25
CA ASN A 48 1.93 1.99 -6.41
C ASN A 48 1.10 0.99 -7.23
N VAL A 49 1.41 -0.30 -7.08
CA VAL A 49 0.68 -1.38 -7.75
C VAL A 49 -0.82 -1.38 -7.44
N ALA A 50 -1.24 -0.85 -6.27
CA ALA A 50 -2.65 -0.73 -5.93
C ALA A 50 -3.43 0.19 -6.90
N GLU A 51 -2.77 1.19 -7.49
CA GLU A 51 -3.39 2.08 -8.50
C GLU A 51 -3.70 1.34 -9.81
N CYS A 52 -2.87 0.35 -10.18
CA CYS A 52 -3.14 -0.53 -11.31
C CYS A 52 -4.40 -1.37 -11.07
N ILE A 53 -4.58 -1.90 -9.86
CA ILE A 53 -5.78 -2.68 -9.51
C ILE A 53 -7.03 -1.80 -9.57
N GLY A 54 -6.94 -0.55 -9.09
CA GLY A 54 -8.03 0.43 -9.20
C GLY A 54 -8.48 0.65 -10.65
N SER A 55 -7.53 0.75 -11.57
CA SER A 55 -7.82 0.91 -13.01
C SER A 55 -8.53 -0.32 -13.59
N ILE A 56 -8.05 -1.53 -13.28
CA ILE A 56 -8.67 -2.78 -13.74
C ILE A 56 -10.12 -2.90 -13.22
N ILE A 57 -10.34 -2.59 -11.94
CA ILE A 57 -11.68 -2.65 -11.34
C ILE A 57 -12.61 -1.63 -12.01
N LYS A 58 -12.11 -0.42 -12.28
CA LYS A 58 -12.88 0.62 -12.95
C LYS A 58 -13.36 0.16 -14.33
N ASP A 59 -12.45 -0.37 -15.15
CA ASP A 59 -12.75 -0.82 -16.50
C ASP A 59 -13.81 -1.95 -16.50
N GLU A 60 -13.69 -2.88 -15.55
CA GLU A 60 -14.64 -4.00 -15.39
C GLU A 60 -16.04 -3.51 -14.96
N VAL A 61 -16.09 -2.51 -14.06
CA VAL A 61 -17.36 -1.91 -13.62
C VAL A 61 -18.01 -1.13 -14.77
N GLU A 62 -17.24 -0.31 -15.49
CA GLU A 62 -17.74 0.45 -16.64
C GLU A 62 -18.30 -0.47 -17.74
N THR A 63 -17.62 -1.60 -17.99
CA THR A 63 -18.09 -2.62 -18.94
C THR A 63 -19.42 -3.25 -18.52
N LYS A 64 -19.68 -3.41 -17.21
CA LYS A 64 -20.94 -3.99 -16.69
C LYS A 64 -22.09 -2.99 -16.57
N MET A 65 -21.81 -1.69 -16.66
CA MET A 65 -22.82 -0.63 -16.63
C MET A 65 -23.37 -0.28 -18.02
N LEU A 66 -22.75 -0.80 -19.09
CA LEU A 66 -23.20 -0.74 -20.48
C LEU A 66 -24.02 -1.98 -20.85
#